data_AF-A0A060C1A3-F1
#
_entry.id   AF-A0A060C1A3-F1
#
_cell.length_a   1.000
_cell.length_b   1.000
_cell.length_c   1.000
_cell.angle_alpha   90.00
_cell.angle_beta   90.00
_cell.angle_gamma   90.00
#
_symmetry.space_group_name_H-M   'P 1'
#
loop_
_entity.id
_entity.type
_entity.pdbx_description
1 polymer ?
#
loop_
_entity_poly.entity_id
_entity_poly.type
_entity_poly.pdbx_seq_one_letter_code
_entity_poly.pdbx_strand_id
1 'polypeptide(L)'
;FADTWHTFAVDWKPGEITWYVDGQQYHRVTRASVGGNQWVFDQPFFLILNVAVGGDWPGYPDGTTQFPQQMSVDYIRVYDNGAGSGGGDGLPTGTGQIRSANGLCLDVPWADATDTNQIQIANCSGNAAQTWTRGSDGT
;
A
#
# COMPACT_ATOMS: atom_id res chain seq x y z
N PHE A 1 8.27 -16.72 3.19
CA PHE A 1 7.50 -15.83 2.29
C PHE A 1 8.33 -15.26 1.13
N ALA A 2 9.62 -15.61 0.97
CA ALA A 2 10.43 -15.05 -0.12
C ALA A 2 10.32 -15.84 -1.44
N ASP A 3 9.84 -17.09 -1.39
CA ASP A 3 9.87 -18.00 -2.55
C ASP A 3 8.65 -17.87 -3.47
N THR A 4 7.54 -17.30 -2.98
CA THR A 4 6.25 -17.22 -3.71
C THR A 4 5.49 -15.94 -3.35
N TRP A 5 4.49 -15.59 -4.16
CA TRP A 5 3.56 -14.50 -3.87
C TRP A 5 2.68 -14.80 -2.66
N HIS A 6 2.42 -13.78 -1.84
CA HIS A 6 1.52 -13.82 -0.69
C HIS A 6 0.69 -12.55 -0.63
N THR A 7 -0.54 -12.65 -0.13
CA THR A 7 -1.40 -11.48 0.09
C THR A 7 -1.34 -11.04 1.55
N PHE A 8 -0.77 -9.86 1.79
CA PHE A 8 -0.80 -9.20 3.09
C PHE A 8 -1.93 -8.17 3.11
N ALA A 9 -2.80 -8.24 4.11
CA ALA A 9 -3.96 -7.35 4.20
C ALA A 9 -4.18 -6.81 5.62
N VAL A 10 -4.84 -5.66 5.68
CA VAL A 10 -5.29 -5.02 6.91
C VAL A 10 -6.75 -4.62 6.75
N ASP A 11 -7.60 -5.12 7.64
CA ASP A 11 -8.94 -4.58 7.85
C ASP A 11 -8.89 -3.54 8.95
N TRP A 12 -9.28 -2.32 8.63
CA TRP A 12 -9.24 -1.20 9.55
C TRP A 12 -10.61 -0.52 9.61
N LYS A 13 -11.11 -0.39 10.83
CA LYS A 13 -12.37 0.30 11.17
C LYS A 13 -12.17 1.12 12.45
N PRO A 14 -13.09 2.05 12.78
CA PRO A 14 -12.95 2.86 13.98
C PRO A 14 -12.71 2.01 15.24
N GLY A 15 -11.56 2.22 15.88
CA GLY A 15 -11.16 1.54 17.12
C GLY A 15 -10.61 0.11 17.00
N GLU A 16 -10.41 -0.42 15.79
CA GLU A 16 -9.89 -1.77 15.57
C GLU A 16 -9.11 -1.91 14.25
N ILE A 17 -7.99 -2.63 14.31
CA ILE A 17 -7.18 -3.03 13.16
C ILE A 17 -6.92 -4.54 13.25
N THR A 18 -7.12 -5.24 12.14
CA THR A 18 -6.91 -6.68 12.02
C THR A 18 -6.00 -6.97 10.83
N TRP A 19 -4.98 -7.80 11.01
CA TRP A 19 -3.99 -8.15 9.99
C TRP A 19 -4.15 -9.60 9.54
N TYR A 20 -3.92 -9.82 8.25
CA TYR A 20 -4.04 -11.11 7.58
C TYR A 20 -2.82 -11.42 6.73
N VAL A 21 -2.52 -12.71 6.61
CA VAL A 21 -1.64 -13.28 5.57
C VAL A 21 -2.43 -14.35 4.85
N ASP A 22 -2.52 -14.26 3.52
CA ASP A 22 -3.25 -15.18 2.66
C ASP A 22 -4.71 -15.40 3.12
N GLY A 23 -5.36 -14.31 3.55
CA GLY A 23 -6.73 -14.30 4.06
C GLY A 23 -6.90 -14.85 5.48
N GLN A 24 -5.85 -15.35 6.12
CA GLN A 24 -5.89 -15.85 7.49
C GLN A 24 -5.52 -14.74 8.48
N GLN A 25 -6.40 -14.46 9.43
CA GLN A 25 -6.13 -13.49 10.50
C GLN A 25 -4.98 -14.00 11.37
N TYR A 26 -3.95 -13.17 11.58
CA TYR A 26 -2.84 -13.49 12.48
C TYR A 26 -2.65 -12.47 13.61
N HIS A 27 -3.18 -11.26 13.48
CA HIS A 27 -3.08 -10.24 14.53
C HIS A 27 -4.32 -9.34 14.56
N ARG A 28 -4.66 -8.84 15.76
CA ARG A 28 -5.77 -7.91 15.97
C ARG A 28 -5.46 -6.99 17.15
N VAL A 29 -5.70 -5.69 16.95
CA VAL A 29 -5.50 -4.62 17.95
C VAL A 29 -6.79 -3.81 18.03
N THR A 30 -7.22 -3.50 19.25
CA THR A 30 -8.38 -2.65 19.53
C THR A 30 -7.97 -1.46 20.40
N ARG A 31 -8.87 -0.50 20.64
CA ARG A 31 -8.65 0.55 21.64
C ARG A 31 -8.25 0.01 23.02
N ALA A 32 -8.78 -1.15 23.42
CA ALA A 32 -8.39 -1.77 24.70
C ALA A 32 -6.96 -2.32 24.67
N SER A 33 -6.44 -2.70 23.50
CA SER A 33 -5.08 -3.25 23.35
C SER A 33 -3.99 -2.21 23.63
N VAL A 34 -4.28 -0.92 23.48
CA VAL A 34 -3.32 0.17 23.77
C VAL A 34 -3.37 0.64 25.24
N GLY A 35 -4.22 0.02 26.07
CA GLY A 35 -4.34 0.35 27.50
C GLY A 35 -4.80 1.80 27.72
N GLY A 36 -4.10 2.52 28.60
CA GLY A 36 -4.38 3.93 28.89
C GLY A 36 -3.84 4.92 27.85
N ASN A 37 -3.17 4.43 26.80
CA ASN A 37 -2.62 5.30 25.75
C ASN A 37 -3.72 5.76 24.78
N GLN A 38 -3.49 6.90 24.13
CA GLN A 38 -4.40 7.42 23.12
C GLN A 38 -4.46 6.51 21.88
N TRP A 39 -5.67 6.24 21.40
CA TRP A 39 -5.89 5.65 20.08
C TRP A 39 -5.67 6.70 18.99
N VAL A 40 -4.69 6.47 18.11
CA VAL A 40 -4.25 7.44 17.07
C VAL A 40 -4.56 6.98 15.64
N PHE A 41 -5.37 5.93 15.50
CA PHE A 41 -5.70 5.31 14.21
C PHE A 41 -7.11 5.68 13.74
N ASP A 42 -7.62 6.86 14.10
CA ASP A 42 -8.89 7.39 13.59
C ASP A 42 -8.61 8.69 12.81
N GLN A 43 -7.70 8.62 11.85
CA GLN A 43 -7.29 9.73 10.96
C GLN A 43 -6.77 9.16 9.64
N PRO A 44 -6.61 9.98 8.57
CA PRO A 44 -6.01 9.53 7.32
C PRO A 44 -4.55 9.10 7.48
N PHE A 45 -4.15 8.04 6.78
CA PHE A 45 -2.76 7.57 6.68
C PHE A 45 -2.40 7.43 5.20
N PHE A 46 -1.10 7.30 4.92
CA PHE A 46 -0.57 6.99 3.59
C PHE A 46 0.24 5.70 3.63
N LEU A 47 0.41 5.06 2.48
CA LEU A 47 1.16 3.82 2.34
C LEU A 47 2.66 4.10 2.20
N ILE A 48 3.48 3.22 2.77
CA ILE A 48 4.94 3.19 2.58
C ILE A 48 5.30 1.78 2.14
N LEU A 49 6.08 1.68 1.07
CA LEU A 49 6.71 0.44 0.61
C LEU A 49 8.21 0.69 0.53
N ASN A 50 9.00 -0.10 1.24
CA ASN A 50 10.47 0.01 1.21
C ASN A 50 11.13 -1.32 1.53
N VAL A 51 12.37 -1.48 1.05
CA VAL A 51 13.30 -2.54 1.49
C VAL A 51 14.45 -1.85 2.19
N ALA A 52 14.48 -1.93 3.51
CA ALA A 52 15.59 -1.37 4.31
C ALA A 52 16.81 -2.31 4.26
N VAL A 53 18.01 -1.73 4.35
CA VAL A 53 19.27 -2.48 4.43
C VAL A 53 19.99 -2.06 5.72
N GLY A 54 20.03 -2.94 6.71
CA GLY A 54 20.64 -2.68 8.00
C GLY A 54 19.73 -1.96 9.00
N GLY A 55 20.01 -2.14 10.30
CA GLY A 55 19.36 -1.44 11.41
C GLY A 55 19.45 -2.21 12.72
N ASP A 56 19.09 -1.57 13.84
CA ASP A 56 19.18 -2.19 15.18
C ASP A 56 18.36 -3.49 15.30
N TRP A 57 17.19 -3.52 14.66
CA TRP A 57 16.31 -4.69 14.68
C TRP A 57 16.74 -5.82 13.73
N PRO A 58 16.98 -5.58 12.42
CA PRO A 58 17.38 -6.66 11.50
C PRO A 58 18.88 -7.02 11.60
N GLY A 59 19.70 -6.24 12.30
CA GLY A 59 21.16 -6.31 12.20
C GLY A 59 21.67 -5.67 10.90
N TYR A 60 22.98 -5.75 10.66
CA TYR A 60 23.61 -5.25 9.44
C TYR A 60 23.96 -6.42 8.50
N PRO A 61 23.93 -6.21 7.17
CA PRO A 61 24.39 -7.20 6.19
C PRO A 61 25.80 -7.70 6.50
N ASP A 62 26.05 -8.98 6.22
CA ASP A 62 27.35 -9.63 6.38
C ASP A 62 27.77 -10.37 5.11
N GLY A 63 28.86 -11.14 5.18
CA GLY A 63 29.38 -11.91 4.05
C GLY A 63 28.44 -12.99 3.49
N THR A 64 27.33 -13.28 4.15
CA THR A 64 26.29 -14.21 3.68
C THR A 64 25.15 -13.50 2.96
N THR A 65 25.07 -12.16 3.06
CA THR A 65 23.99 -11.39 2.44
C THR A 65 24.22 -11.24 0.93
N GLN A 66 23.33 -11.79 0.13
CA GLN A 66 23.40 -11.72 -1.33
C GLN A 66 22.69 -10.48 -1.85
N PHE A 67 23.32 -9.75 -2.77
CA PHE A 67 22.75 -8.58 -3.43
C PHE A 67 22.75 -8.76 -4.97
N PRO A 68 21.82 -8.11 -5.70
CA PRO A 68 20.71 -7.27 -5.20
C PRO A 68 19.58 -8.11 -4.58
N GLN A 69 18.79 -7.48 -3.71
CA GLN A 69 17.51 -8.01 -3.22
C GLN A 69 16.38 -7.14 -3.74
N GLN A 70 15.21 -7.74 -3.96
CA GLN A 70 14.05 -7.06 -4.52
C GLN A 70 12.80 -7.42 -3.72
N MET A 71 11.90 -6.46 -3.55
CA MET A 71 10.53 -6.70 -3.14
C MET A 71 9.65 -6.45 -4.34
N SER A 72 9.08 -7.52 -4.89
CA SER A 72 8.11 -7.44 -5.98
C SER A 72 6.71 -7.26 -5.39
N VAL A 73 5.93 -6.34 -5.93
CA VAL A 73 4.55 -6.07 -5.53
C VAL A 73 3.68 -6.15 -6.78
N ASP A 74 2.82 -7.17 -6.84
CA ASP A 74 1.92 -7.39 -7.98
C ASP A 74 0.80 -6.32 -7.98
N TYR A 75 0.18 -6.09 -6.83
CA TYR A 75 -0.85 -5.06 -6.68
C TYR A 75 -0.92 -4.48 -5.27
N ILE A 76 -1.52 -3.29 -5.19
CA ILE A 76 -2.07 -2.71 -3.96
C ILE A 76 -3.54 -2.45 -4.24
N ARG A 77 -4.43 -2.94 -3.38
CA ARG A 77 -5.87 -2.69 -3.47
C ARG A 77 -6.38 -2.09 -2.17
N VAL A 78 -7.21 -1.06 -2.28
CA VAL A 78 -7.81 -0.37 -1.13
C VAL A 78 -9.33 -0.37 -1.30
N TYR A 79 -9.98 -1.02 -0.34
CA TYR A 79 -11.42 -1.22 -0.31
C TYR A 79 -12.06 -0.28 0.71
N ASP A 80 -13.22 0.24 0.36
CA ASP A 80 -14.17 0.83 1.30
C ASP A 80 -15.24 -0.24 1.57
N ASN A 81 -15.61 -0.42 2.84
CA ASN A 81 -16.65 -1.37 3.27
C ASN A 81 -18.09 -0.97 2.85
N GLY A 82 -18.27 0.06 2.01
CA GLY A 82 -19.56 0.42 1.40
C GLY A 82 -20.61 0.95 2.39
N ALA A 83 -20.28 1.08 3.67
CA ALA A 83 -21.14 1.61 4.72
C ALA A 83 -20.96 3.14 4.85
N GLY A 84 -21.09 3.84 3.72
CA GLY A 84 -20.99 5.30 3.62
C GLY A 84 -22.26 5.92 3.04
N SER A 85 -23.44 5.55 3.52
CA SER A 85 -24.62 6.41 3.34
C SER A 85 -24.50 7.62 4.26
N GLY A 86 -23.94 8.73 3.76
CA GLY A 86 -24.08 10.03 4.45
C GLY A 86 -22.87 10.96 4.54
N GLY A 87 -21.83 10.81 3.71
CA GLY A 87 -20.75 11.78 3.59
C GLY A 87 -19.92 11.45 2.35
N GLY A 88 -19.58 12.44 1.53
CA GLY A 88 -18.99 12.25 0.20
C GLY A 88 -17.53 11.76 0.18
N ASP A 89 -17.21 10.73 0.94
CA ASP A 89 -15.86 10.17 1.14
C ASP A 89 -15.72 8.74 0.61
N GLY A 90 -16.63 8.30 -0.28
CA GLY A 90 -16.38 7.10 -1.06
C GLY A 90 -15.17 7.33 -1.96
N LEU A 91 -14.20 6.41 -1.96
CA LEU A 91 -13.04 6.49 -2.84
C LEU A 91 -13.53 6.66 -4.29
N PRO A 92 -13.19 7.76 -4.99
CA PRO A 92 -13.77 8.04 -6.30
C PRO A 92 -13.41 6.91 -7.28
N THR A 93 -14.42 6.30 -7.89
CA THR A 93 -14.23 5.45 -9.07
C THR A 93 -13.95 6.34 -10.27
N GLY A 94 -13.03 5.92 -11.14
CA GLY A 94 -12.66 6.73 -12.28
C GLY A 94 -11.26 6.45 -12.79
N THR A 95 -10.96 7.11 -13.91
CA THR A 95 -9.66 7.06 -14.58
C THR A 95 -9.00 8.43 -14.38
N GLY A 96 -7.77 8.44 -13.88
CA GLY A 96 -7.05 9.69 -13.60
C GLY A 96 -5.61 9.50 -13.15
N GLN A 97 -4.97 10.62 -12.80
CA GLN A 97 -3.60 10.61 -12.29
C GLN A 97 -3.58 10.37 -10.78
N ILE A 98 -2.66 9.53 -10.31
CA ILE A 98 -2.30 9.44 -8.89
C ILE A 98 -1.15 10.42 -8.64
N ARG A 99 -1.37 11.41 -7.77
CA ARG A 99 -0.36 12.44 -7.43
C ARG A 99 0.25 12.16 -6.07
N SER A 100 1.57 12.19 -6.01
CA SER A 100 2.33 12.15 -4.77
C SER A 100 2.30 13.50 -4.06
N ALA A 101 2.67 13.52 -2.77
CA ALA A 101 2.61 14.72 -1.93
C ALA A 101 3.47 15.89 -2.43
N ASN A 102 4.49 15.64 -3.27
CA ASN A 102 5.31 16.68 -3.87
C ASN A 102 4.74 17.22 -5.21
N GLY A 103 3.54 16.79 -5.60
CA GLY A 103 2.85 17.24 -6.81
C GLY A 103 3.20 16.48 -8.09
N LEU A 104 4.13 15.52 -8.03
CA LEU A 104 4.49 14.64 -9.15
C LEU A 104 3.51 13.48 -9.29
N CYS A 105 3.45 12.88 -10.49
CA CYS A 105 2.52 11.82 -10.82
C CYS A 105 3.18 10.44 -10.79
N LEU A 106 2.44 9.43 -10.31
CA LEU A 106 2.80 8.03 -10.48
C LEU A 106 2.73 7.67 -11.96
N ASP A 107 3.80 7.08 -12.48
CA ASP A 107 4.05 6.89 -13.90
C ASP A 107 4.64 5.50 -14.15
N VAL A 108 4.10 4.81 -15.16
CA VAL A 108 4.71 3.60 -15.73
C VAL A 108 5.66 4.03 -16.85
N PRO A 109 6.99 3.91 -16.70
CA PRO A 109 7.93 4.42 -17.69
C PRO A 109 7.59 3.96 -19.10
N TRP A 110 7.45 4.93 -20.01
CA TRP A 110 7.11 4.70 -21.42
C TRP A 110 5.75 3.99 -21.67
N ALA A 111 4.87 3.95 -20.66
CA ALA A 111 3.64 3.16 -20.65
C ALA A 111 3.88 1.65 -20.86
N ASP A 112 5.07 1.16 -20.56
CA ASP A 112 5.43 -0.25 -20.67
C ASP A 112 4.94 -1.00 -19.42
N ALA A 113 3.80 -1.67 -19.54
CA ALA A 113 3.19 -2.44 -18.46
C ALA A 113 3.76 -3.86 -18.33
N THR A 114 4.94 -4.15 -18.88
CA THR A 114 5.60 -5.44 -18.63
C THR A 114 6.06 -5.58 -17.19
N ASP A 115 5.98 -6.81 -16.67
CA ASP A 115 6.47 -7.14 -15.33
C ASP A 115 7.93 -6.68 -15.16
N THR A 116 8.28 -6.29 -13.95
CA THR A 116 9.60 -5.76 -13.55
C THR A 116 9.95 -4.37 -14.08
N ASN A 117 9.12 -3.75 -14.95
CA ASN A 117 9.29 -2.34 -15.24
C ASN A 117 8.97 -1.51 -13.98
N GLN A 118 9.97 -0.79 -13.47
CA GLN A 118 9.85 -0.08 -12.21
C GLN A 118 9.01 1.20 -12.37
N ILE A 119 7.90 1.29 -11.66
CA ILE A 119 7.10 2.52 -11.58
C ILE A 119 7.96 3.69 -11.08
N GLN A 120 7.70 4.89 -11.61
CA GLN A 120 8.43 6.11 -11.28
C GLN A 120 7.51 7.22 -10.80
N ILE A 121 8.11 8.25 -10.22
CA ILE A 121 7.44 9.51 -9.88
C ILE A 121 7.99 10.58 -10.81
N ALA A 122 7.16 11.06 -11.73
CA ALA A 122 7.56 11.94 -12.82
C ALA A 122 6.70 13.21 -12.89
N ASN A 123 7.17 14.19 -13.67
CA ASN A 123 6.37 15.38 -13.98
C ASN A 123 5.03 14.96 -14.59
N CYS A 124 3.95 15.55 -14.10
CA CYS A 124 2.61 15.25 -14.59
C CYS A 124 2.45 15.72 -16.04
N SER A 125 2.28 14.78 -16.95
CA SER A 125 2.09 15.00 -18.39
C SER A 125 0.66 14.68 -18.86
N GLY A 126 -0.07 13.86 -18.10
CA GLY A 126 -1.43 13.42 -18.44
C GLY A 126 -1.48 12.37 -19.57
N ASN A 127 -0.34 11.79 -19.93
CA ASN A 127 -0.27 10.71 -20.91
C ASN A 127 -0.78 9.37 -20.34
N ALA A 128 -0.82 8.35 -21.21
CA ALA A 128 -1.29 7.01 -20.84
C ALA A 128 -0.45 6.34 -19.73
N ALA A 129 0.85 6.67 -19.63
CA ALA A 129 1.72 6.18 -18.56
C ALA A 129 1.31 6.63 -17.16
N GLN A 130 0.53 7.71 -17.05
CA GLN A 130 0.07 8.30 -15.79
C GLN A 130 -1.43 8.15 -15.58
N THR A 131 -2.06 7.26 -16.34
CA THR A 131 -3.50 7.03 -16.31
C THR A 131 -3.80 5.76 -15.55
N TRP A 132 -4.43 5.92 -14.39
CA TRP A 132 -4.76 4.85 -13.45
C TRP A 132 -6.27 4.75 -13.33
N THR A 133 -6.81 3.54 -13.42
CA THR A 133 -8.23 3.28 -13.27
C THR A 133 -8.49 2.57 -11.96
N ARG A 134 -9.44 3.08 -11.18
CA ARG A 134 -10.03 2.36 -10.05
C ARG A 134 -11.27 1.60 -10.51
N GLY A 135 -11.32 0.30 -10.26
CA GLY A 135 -12.47 -0.55 -10.58
C GLY A 135 -13.71 -0.17 -9.76
N SER A 136 -14.89 -0.48 -10.30
CA SER A 136 -16.17 -0.35 -9.56
C SER A 136 -16.50 -1.59 -8.72
N ASP A 137 -15.73 -2.66 -8.86
CA ASP A 137 -15.86 -3.93 -8.15
C ASP A 137 -15.17 -3.94 -6.78
N GLY A 138 -14.69 -2.77 -6.34
CA GLY A 138 -13.94 -2.59 -5.11
C GLY A 138 -12.45 -2.90 -5.25
N THR A 139 -11.98 -3.44 -6.38
CA THR A 139 -10.55 -3.74 -6.61
C THR A 139 -9.77 -2.59 -7.22
#